data_AF-A0A9W7HMQ9-F1
#
_entry.id   AF-A0A9W7HMQ9-F1
#
_cell.length_a   1.000
_cell.length_b   1.000
_cell.length_c   1.000
_cell.angle_alpha   90.00
_cell.angle_beta   90.00
_cell.angle_gamma   90.00
#
_symmetry.space_group_name_H-M   'P 1'
#
loop_
_entity.id
_entity.type
_entity.pdbx_description
1 polymer ?
#
loop_
_entity_poly.entity_id
_entity_poly.type
_entity_poly.pdbx_seq_one_letter_code
_entity_poly.pdbx_strand_id
1 'polypeptide(L)'
;MVIHLQGKAKKFRPLQPCQKCGNKRVINGEIAKVCVDCFLDGEILQFYDYGVPFFEFTSRKRGTCSRRHSKPAGEVIKAAVDFLEGKGFGRYDMFANNCEDFAVYCETGTAESHQVMGHIRQLTSMSCIGVPVAGAYLLSKAITAAKRRR
;
A
#
# COMPACT_ATOMS: atom_id res chain seq x y z
N MET A 1 1.30 17.15 0.24
CA MET A 1 0.92 16.31 1.39
C MET A 1 0.82 14.87 0.90
N VAL A 2 1.08 13.89 1.75
CA VAL A 2 1.03 12.45 1.44
C VAL A 2 0.02 11.80 2.37
N ILE A 3 -0.89 11.01 1.81
CA ILE A 3 -1.78 10.11 2.57
C ILE A 3 -1.23 8.71 2.43
N HIS A 4 -0.94 8.04 3.54
CA HIS A 4 -0.36 6.70 3.52
C HIS A 4 -0.89 5.82 4.66
N LEU A 5 -0.88 4.51 4.43
CA LEU A 5 -1.11 3.53 5.47
C LEU A 5 0.19 3.34 6.29
N GLN A 6 0.06 3.36 7.62
CA GLN A 6 1.15 3.23 8.56
C GLN A 6 1.28 1.79 9.04
N GLY A 7 2.39 1.15 8.67
CA GLY A 7 2.80 -0.11 9.28
C GLY A 7 3.11 0.06 10.77
N LYS A 8 3.02 -1.05 11.53
CA LYS A 8 3.21 -1.07 12.99
C LYS A 8 4.48 -0.35 13.47
N ALA A 9 5.61 -0.51 12.76
CA ALA A 9 6.88 0.11 13.15
C ALA A 9 6.86 1.65 13.08
N LYS A 10 6.09 2.25 12.17
CA LYS A 10 5.98 3.73 12.06
C LYS A 10 5.04 4.33 13.12
N LYS A 11 4.13 3.55 13.71
CA LYS A 11 3.22 4.01 14.77
C LYS A 11 3.94 4.36 16.08
N PHE A 12 5.07 3.72 16.35
CA PHE A 12 5.80 3.88 17.63
C PHE A 12 6.83 5.02 17.62
N ARG A 13 7.03 5.70 16.49
CA ARG A 13 7.93 6.87 16.43
C ARG A 13 7.12 8.14 16.69
N PRO A 14 7.44 8.92 17.74
CA PRO A 14 6.85 10.23 17.93
C PRO A 14 7.15 11.10 16.70
N LEU A 15 6.10 11.61 16.05
CA LEU A 15 6.27 12.51 14.91
C LEU A 15 6.88 13.82 15.42
N GLN A 16 8.14 14.07 15.09
CA GLN A 16 8.84 15.30 15.46
C GLN A 16 8.06 16.54 15.00
N PRO A 17 8.10 17.66 15.77
CA PRO A 17 7.49 18.92 15.35
C PRO A 17 8.01 19.31 13.96
N CYS A 18 7.10 19.66 13.06
CA CYS A 18 7.43 19.99 11.67
C CYS A 18 6.80 21.32 11.31
N GLN A 19 7.64 22.32 11.04
CA GLN A 19 7.18 23.65 10.68
C GLN A 19 6.38 23.67 9.37
N LYS A 20 6.71 22.80 8.40
CA LYS A 20 5.96 22.66 7.13
C LYS A 20 4.59 22.02 7.31
N CYS A 21 4.44 21.17 8.31
CA CYS A 21 3.24 20.40 8.57
C CYS A 21 2.24 21.22 9.40
N GLY A 22 2.74 22.04 10.34
CA GLY A 22 1.92 22.72 11.33
C GLY A 22 0.89 21.77 11.94
N ASN A 23 -0.36 22.23 11.99
CA ASN A 23 -1.50 21.46 12.48
C ASN A 23 -2.23 20.67 11.37
N LYS A 24 -1.67 20.57 10.17
CA LYS A 24 -2.30 19.90 9.01
C LYS A 24 -2.12 18.38 9.02
N ARG A 25 -1.43 17.84 10.03
CA ARG A 25 -1.27 16.40 10.21
C ARG A 25 -2.59 15.80 10.67
N VAL A 26 -3.00 14.74 10.01
CA VAL A 26 -4.21 13.98 10.39
C VAL A 26 -3.82 12.53 10.52
N ILE A 27 -4.19 11.89 11.62
CA ILE A 27 -4.00 10.46 11.83
C ILE A 27 -5.36 9.89 12.20
N ASN A 28 -5.84 8.94 11.40
CA ASN A 28 -7.07 8.21 11.67
C ASN A 28 -6.79 6.71 11.58
N GLY A 29 -6.72 6.06 12.75
CA GLY A 29 -6.38 4.66 12.88
C GLY A 29 -5.00 4.34 12.32
N GLU A 30 -4.97 3.77 11.12
CA GLU A 30 -3.73 3.37 10.45
C GLU A 30 -3.36 4.28 9.28
N ILE A 31 -4.23 5.22 8.90
CA ILE A 31 -3.98 6.12 7.78
C ILE A 31 -3.54 7.46 8.33
N ALA A 32 -2.49 8.02 7.74
CA ALA A 32 -2.01 9.33 8.10
C ALA A 32 -1.82 10.22 6.88
N LYS A 33 -2.08 11.51 7.10
CA LYS A 33 -1.79 12.61 6.19
C LYS A 33 -0.66 13.45 6.77
N VAL A 34 0.47 13.48 6.08
CA VAL A 34 1.68 14.21 6.51
C VAL A 34 2.27 15.01 5.34
N CYS A 35 3.28 15.86 5.59
CA CYS A 35 4.03 16.45 4.48
C CYS A 35 4.98 15.42 3.84
N VAL A 36 5.52 15.74 2.67
CA VAL A 36 6.47 14.86 1.96
C VAL A 36 7.73 14.62 2.80
N ASP A 37 8.28 15.66 3.43
CA ASP A 37 9.52 15.52 4.22
C ASP A 37 9.36 14.58 5.42
N CYS A 38 8.24 14.68 6.15
CA CYS A 38 7.96 13.78 7.27
C CYS A 38 7.60 12.37 6.83
N PHE A 39 7.09 12.20 5.60
CA PHE A 39 6.87 10.88 5.05
C PHE A 39 8.19 10.19 4.71
N LEU A 40 9.11 10.95 4.11
CA LEU A 40 10.44 10.48 3.70
C LEU A 40 11.36 10.21 4.89
N ASP A 41 11.32 11.02 5.95
CA ASP A 41 12.17 10.84 7.15
C ASP A 41 13.67 10.73 6.79
N GLY A 42 14.11 11.49 5.80
CA GLY A 42 15.50 11.47 5.28
C GLY A 42 15.76 10.44 4.17
N GLU A 43 14.79 9.58 3.84
CA GLU A 43 14.89 8.63 2.73
C GLU A 43 14.61 9.26 1.37
N ILE A 44 14.96 8.53 0.30
CA ILE A 44 14.70 8.92 -1.08
C ILE A 44 13.30 8.51 -1.54
N LEU A 45 12.65 9.40 -2.30
CA LEU A 45 11.38 9.09 -2.94
C LEU A 45 11.61 8.12 -4.10
N GLN A 46 10.85 7.03 -4.13
CA GLN A 46 10.77 6.12 -5.27
C GLN A 46 9.38 6.17 -5.88
N PHE A 47 9.33 6.22 -7.21
CA PHE A 47 8.09 6.22 -7.95
C PHE A 47 7.66 4.80 -8.30
N TYR A 48 6.35 4.61 -8.35
CA TYR A 48 5.72 3.36 -8.77
C TYR A 48 4.95 3.63 -10.04
N ASP A 49 5.34 2.97 -11.14
CA ASP A 49 4.76 3.24 -12.44
C ASP A 49 3.51 2.38 -12.70
N TYR A 50 2.45 3.01 -13.19
CA TYR A 50 1.19 2.36 -13.54
C TYR A 50 1.00 2.30 -15.06
N GLY A 51 0.28 1.29 -15.54
CA GLY A 51 -0.02 1.12 -16.96
C GLY A 51 1.18 0.69 -17.80
N VAL A 52 2.23 0.11 -17.20
CA VAL A 52 3.42 -0.30 -17.95
C VAL A 52 3.12 -1.51 -18.86
N PRO A 53 3.75 -1.61 -20.05
CA PRO A 53 3.62 -2.77 -20.92
C PRO A 53 4.14 -4.06 -20.27
N PHE A 54 3.71 -5.21 -20.80
CA PHE A 54 4.03 -6.52 -20.21
C PHE A 54 5.53 -6.77 -20.04
N PHE A 55 6.30 -6.50 -21.10
CA PHE A 55 7.74 -6.73 -21.12
C PHE A 55 8.47 -5.92 -20.03
N GLU A 56 8.04 -4.68 -19.82
CA GLU A 56 8.59 -3.81 -18.79
C GLU A 56 8.22 -4.29 -17.38
N PHE A 57 6.97 -4.68 -17.17
CA PHE A 57 6.51 -5.28 -15.92
C PHE A 57 7.25 -6.58 -15.56
N THR A 58 7.64 -7.38 -16.56
CA THR A 58 8.39 -8.62 -16.31
C THR A 58 9.88 -8.38 -16.07
N SER A 59 10.44 -7.32 -16.64
CA SER A 59 11.87 -7.03 -16.58
C SER A 59 12.27 -6.20 -15.35
N ARG A 60 11.35 -5.38 -14.83
CA ARG A 60 11.59 -4.54 -13.65
C ARG A 60 11.52 -5.32 -12.33
N LYS A 61 12.17 -4.78 -11.31
CA LYS A 61 12.10 -5.30 -9.94
C LYS A 61 10.64 -5.35 -9.48
N ARG A 62 10.24 -6.43 -8.80
CA ARG A 62 8.88 -6.56 -8.25
C ARG A 62 8.61 -5.45 -7.24
N GLY A 63 7.41 -4.88 -7.29
CA GLY A 63 7.00 -3.80 -6.39
C GLY A 63 7.45 -2.40 -6.82
N THR A 64 7.80 -2.19 -8.09
CA THR A 64 8.11 -0.85 -8.64
C THR A 64 7.18 -0.43 -9.79
N CYS A 65 6.35 -1.35 -10.29
CA CYS A 65 5.42 -1.05 -11.38
C CYS A 65 4.25 -2.03 -11.43
N SER A 66 3.15 -1.60 -12.05
CA SER A 66 1.96 -2.39 -12.33
C SER A 66 1.48 -2.18 -13.75
N ARG A 67 0.90 -3.23 -14.33
CA ARG A 67 0.23 -3.17 -15.65
C ARG A 67 -1.12 -2.48 -15.60
N ARG A 68 -1.71 -2.31 -14.40
CA ARG A 68 -3.00 -1.63 -14.25
C ARG A 68 -2.82 -0.14 -14.49
N HIS A 69 -3.73 0.44 -15.24
CA HIS A 69 -3.77 1.88 -15.43
C HIS A 69 -4.25 2.59 -14.17
N SER A 70 -3.65 3.74 -13.91
CA SER A 70 -4.03 4.67 -12.85
C SER A 70 -5.35 5.36 -13.22
N LYS A 71 -6.19 5.60 -12.22
CA LYS A 71 -7.39 6.43 -12.33
C LYS A 71 -7.00 7.91 -12.47
N PRO A 72 -7.93 8.78 -12.91
CA PRO A 72 -7.69 10.22 -12.88
C PRO A 72 -7.29 10.70 -11.48
N ALA A 73 -6.32 11.62 -11.38
CA ALA A 73 -5.75 12.06 -10.11
C ALA A 73 -6.80 12.51 -9.07
N GLY A 74 -7.89 13.14 -9.51
CA GLY A 74 -9.00 13.53 -8.64
C GLY A 74 -9.68 12.34 -7.95
N GLU A 75 -9.87 11.22 -8.66
CA GLU A 75 -10.44 10.00 -8.09
C GLU A 75 -9.48 9.31 -7.11
N VAL A 76 -8.19 9.30 -7.42
CA VAL A 76 -7.15 8.73 -6.56
C VAL A 76 -7.10 9.49 -5.24
N ILE A 77 -7.05 10.82 -5.31
CA ILE A 77 -7.04 11.70 -4.13
C ILE A 77 -8.32 11.50 -3.34
N LYS A 78 -9.48 11.47 -4.01
CA LYS A 78 -10.77 11.25 -3.35
C LYS A 78 -10.80 9.92 -2.60
N ALA A 79 -10.35 8.83 -3.23
CA ALA A 79 -10.30 7.52 -2.58
C ALA A 79 -9.42 7.54 -1.33
N ALA A 80 -8.24 8.16 -1.40
CA ALA A 80 -7.33 8.27 -0.26
C ALA A 80 -7.92 9.12 0.89
N VAL A 81 -8.62 10.21 0.55
CA VAL A 81 -9.31 11.08 1.53
C VAL A 81 -10.50 10.35 2.16
N ASP A 82 -11.33 9.66 1.37
CA ASP A 82 -12.47 8.90 1.87
C ASP A 82 -12.03 7.87 2.93
N PHE A 83 -10.88 7.21 2.72
CA PHE A 83 -10.33 6.30 3.72
C PHE A 83 -9.76 7.01 4.95
N LEU A 84 -9.09 8.16 4.76
CA LEU A 84 -8.54 8.95 5.86
C LEU A 84 -9.64 9.50 6.78
N GLU A 85 -10.78 9.92 6.22
CA GLU A 85 -11.88 10.52 6.97
C GLU A 85 -12.90 9.49 7.46
N GLY A 86 -12.98 8.34 6.79
CA GLY A 86 -13.91 7.26 7.13
C GLY A 86 -13.36 6.22 8.13
N LYS A 87 -13.70 4.95 7.89
CA LYS A 87 -13.36 3.81 8.76
C LYS A 87 -11.92 3.29 8.56
N GLY A 88 -11.09 3.98 7.80
CA GLY A 88 -9.77 3.51 7.40
C GLY A 88 -9.79 2.37 6.36
N PHE A 89 -8.62 1.78 6.10
CA PHE A 89 -8.44 0.74 5.08
C PHE A 89 -8.55 -0.69 5.63
N GLY A 90 -9.02 -0.84 6.86
CA GLY A 90 -8.95 -2.09 7.63
C GLY A 90 -7.67 -2.19 8.46
N ARG A 91 -7.44 -3.35 9.08
CA ARG A 91 -6.29 -3.60 9.98
C ARG A 91 -5.05 -4.00 9.17
N TYR A 92 -3.89 -3.48 9.54
CA TYR A 92 -2.66 -3.65 8.80
C TYR A 92 -2.22 -5.10 8.86
N ASP A 93 -1.99 -5.67 7.68
CA ASP A 93 -1.49 -7.00 7.49
C ASP A 93 -0.39 -6.93 6.42
N MET A 94 0.80 -7.43 6.74
CA MET A 94 1.96 -7.34 5.84
C MET A 94 1.73 -8.06 4.49
N PHE A 95 0.85 -9.07 4.46
CA PHE A 95 0.60 -9.89 3.28
C PHE A 95 -0.60 -9.40 2.46
N ALA A 96 -1.66 -8.87 3.07
CA ALA A 96 -2.91 -8.60 2.36
C ALA A 96 -3.48 -7.17 2.48
N ASN A 97 -3.03 -6.41 3.48
CA ASN A 97 -3.53 -5.07 3.79
C ASN A 97 -2.38 -4.16 4.19
N ASN A 98 -1.35 -4.13 3.35
CA ASN A 98 -0.11 -3.38 3.60
C ASN A 98 -0.13 -2.01 2.89
N CYS A 99 1.00 -1.30 2.96
CA CYS A 99 1.15 0.02 2.37
C CYS A 99 0.99 0.01 0.83
N GLU A 100 1.53 -1.02 0.15
CA GLU A 100 1.42 -1.17 -1.30
C GLU A 100 -0.04 -1.41 -1.70
N ASP A 101 -0.74 -2.28 -0.97
CA ASP A 101 -2.15 -2.56 -1.19
C ASP A 101 -3.03 -1.32 -1.11
N PHE A 102 -2.77 -0.46 -0.11
CA PHE A 102 -3.50 0.80 0.04
C PHE A 102 -3.22 1.75 -1.13
N ALA A 103 -1.95 1.96 -1.48
CA ALA A 103 -1.56 2.87 -2.55
C ALA A 103 -2.12 2.40 -3.91
N VAL A 104 -1.93 1.11 -4.24
CA VAL A 104 -2.42 0.52 -5.48
C VAL A 104 -3.95 0.49 -5.52
N TYR A 105 -4.64 0.30 -4.39
CA TYR A 105 -6.10 0.40 -4.34
C TYR A 105 -6.58 1.82 -4.63
N CYS A 106 -5.96 2.84 -4.03
CA CYS A 106 -6.32 4.23 -4.32
C CYS A 106 -6.13 4.55 -5.81
N GLU A 107 -5.03 4.04 -6.40
CA GLU A 107 -4.70 4.28 -7.80
C GLU A 107 -5.54 3.50 -8.81
N THR A 108 -5.86 2.24 -8.52
CA THR A 108 -6.44 1.32 -9.53
C THR A 108 -7.82 0.79 -9.13
N GLY A 109 -8.25 1.00 -7.88
CA GLY A 109 -9.48 0.45 -7.31
C GLY A 109 -9.37 -1.01 -6.85
N THR A 110 -8.20 -1.64 -6.97
CA THR A 110 -7.99 -3.03 -6.55
C THR A 110 -6.70 -3.14 -5.74
N ALA A 111 -6.75 -3.85 -4.61
CA ALA A 111 -5.63 -3.94 -3.67
C ALA A 111 -4.71 -5.11 -4.05
N GLU A 112 -3.53 -4.80 -4.59
CA GLU A 112 -2.51 -5.79 -4.95
C GLU A 112 -1.14 -5.37 -4.45
N SER A 113 -0.41 -6.33 -3.89
CA SER A 113 0.99 -6.17 -3.48
C SER A 113 1.87 -7.09 -4.30
N HIS A 114 2.60 -6.51 -5.25
CA HIS A 114 3.52 -7.26 -6.09
C HIS A 114 4.79 -7.66 -5.34
N GLN A 115 5.14 -6.95 -4.26
CA GLN A 115 6.21 -7.35 -3.34
C GLN A 115 5.91 -8.68 -2.67
N VAL A 116 4.72 -8.80 -2.06
CA VAL A 116 4.28 -10.03 -1.39
C VAL A 116 4.16 -11.18 -2.38
N MET A 117 3.55 -10.95 -3.54
CA MET A 117 3.44 -11.97 -4.59
C MET A 117 4.82 -12.46 -5.07
N GLY A 118 5.81 -11.58 -5.18
CA GLY A 118 7.19 -11.96 -5.52
C GLY A 118 7.82 -12.90 -4.48
N HIS A 119 7.70 -12.56 -3.20
CA HIS A 119 8.21 -13.39 -2.10
C HIS A 119 7.50 -14.74 -2.01
N ILE A 120 6.17 -14.78 -2.16
CA ILE A 120 5.41 -16.02 -2.17
C ILE A 120 5.84 -16.91 -3.34
N ARG A 121 6.00 -16.33 -4.54
CA ARG A 121 6.40 -17.09 -5.73
C ARG A 121 7.79 -17.70 -5.57
N GLN A 122 8.73 -16.97 -4.97
CA GLN A 122 10.06 -17.50 -4.64
C GLN A 122 9.98 -18.67 -3.66
N LEU A 123 9.21 -18.54 -2.59
CA LEU A 123 8.99 -19.62 -1.61
C LEU A 123 8.29 -20.84 -2.24
N THR A 124 7.37 -20.64 -3.17
CA THR A 124 6.69 -21.73 -3.88
C THR A 124 7.57 -22.47 -4.88
N SER A 125 8.61 -21.82 -5.41
CA SER A 125 9.53 -22.45 -6.36
C SER A 125 10.58 -23.35 -5.70
N MET A 126 10.77 -23.25 -4.38
CA MET A 126 11.83 -23.95 -3.66
C MET A 126 11.35 -25.11 -2.77
N SER A 127 10.04 -25.28 -2.50
CA SER A 127 9.56 -26.27 -1.52
C SER A 127 8.06 -26.58 -1.61
N CYS A 128 7.65 -27.81 -1.22
CA CYS A 128 6.26 -28.23 -1.01
C CYS A 128 5.50 -27.37 0.03
N ILE A 129 6.19 -26.54 0.82
CA ILE A 129 5.62 -25.59 1.79
C ILE A 129 5.03 -24.34 1.10
N GLY A 130 5.32 -24.13 -0.19
CA GLY A 130 4.80 -23.01 -0.97
C GLY A 130 3.29 -22.93 -1.08
N VAL A 131 2.64 -24.08 -1.25
CA VAL A 131 1.18 -24.17 -1.46
C VAL A 131 0.39 -23.65 -0.24
N PRO A 132 0.73 -24.03 1.01
CA PRO A 132 0.16 -23.42 2.21
C PRO A 132 0.29 -21.89 2.28
N VAL A 133 1.46 -21.33 1.93
CA VAL A 133 1.71 -19.88 2.00
C VAL A 133 0.86 -19.12 0.97
N ALA A 134 0.76 -19.65 -0.26
CA ALA A 134 -0.11 -19.08 -1.29
C ALA A 134 -1.59 -19.15 -0.88
N GLY A 135 -2.02 -20.27 -0.30
CA GLY A 135 -3.38 -20.45 0.22
C GLY A 135 -3.73 -19.45 1.33
N ALA A 136 -2.83 -19.29 2.31
CA ALA A 136 -3.00 -18.31 3.40
C ALA A 136 -3.08 -16.87 2.88
N TYR A 137 -2.26 -16.52 1.87
CA TYR A 137 -2.32 -15.22 1.21
C TYR A 137 -3.67 -14.99 0.51
N LEU A 138 -4.13 -15.94 -0.31
CA LEU A 138 -5.40 -15.83 -1.02
C LEU A 138 -6.58 -15.71 -0.04
N LEU A 139 -6.56 -16.49 1.06
CA LEU A 139 -7.57 -16.42 2.11
C LEU A 139 -7.55 -15.03 2.80
N SER A 140 -6.37 -14.52 3.16
CA SER A 140 -6.23 -13.20 3.77
C SER A 140 -6.71 -12.08 2.84
N LYS A 141 -6.43 -12.18 1.53
CA LYS A 141 -6.94 -11.26 0.51
C LYS A 141 -8.46 -11.32 0.40
N ALA A 142 -9.05 -12.52 0.37
CA ALA A 142 -10.49 -12.70 0.28
C ALA A 142 -11.22 -12.13 1.50
N ILE A 143 -10.74 -12.43 2.71
CA ILE A 143 -11.30 -11.90 3.97
C ILE A 143 -11.23 -10.36 3.97
N THR A 144 -10.07 -9.80 3.60
CA THR A 144 -9.88 -8.35 3.58
C THR A 144 -10.79 -7.68 2.55
N ALA A 145 -10.90 -8.23 1.34
CA ALA A 145 -11.79 -7.72 0.30
C ALA A 145 -13.26 -7.77 0.73
N ALA A 146 -13.70 -8.86 1.35
CA ALA A 146 -15.07 -8.99 1.87
C ALA A 146 -15.37 -7.96 2.96
N LYS A 147 -14.40 -7.68 3.84
CA LYS A 147 -14.53 -6.68 4.91
C LYS A 147 -14.60 -5.24 4.38
N ARG A 148 -13.99 -4.94 3.23
CA ARG A 148 -14.08 -3.60 2.58
C ARG A 148 -15.43 -3.32 1.90
N ARG A 149 -16.23 -4.36 1.59
CA ARG A 149 -17.57 -4.23 0.98
C ARG A 149 -18.69 -4.05 2.00
N ARG A 150 -18.40 -4.11 3.31
CA ARG A 150 -19.34 -3.93 4.42
C ARG A 150 -19.09 -2.60 5.13
#